data_AF-A0A0B1S7R9-F1
#
_entry.id   AF-A0A0B1S7R9-F1
#
_cell.length_a   1.000
_cell.length_b   1.000
_cell.length_c   1.000
_cell.angle_alpha   90.00
_cell.angle_beta   90.00
_cell.angle_gamma   90.00
#
_symmetry.space_group_name_H-M   'P 1'
#
loop_
_entity.id
_entity.type
_entity.pdbx_description
1 polymer ?
#
loop_
_entity_poly.entity_id
_entity_poly.type
_entity_poly.pdbx_seq_one_letter_code
_entity_poly.pdbx_strand_id
1 'polypeptide(L)'
;MALHSKIRVPYIHIGADEVYQMGECEADRRVLPVKYKSDKKRLMFDYVRTVAENITLQYPKTKVLMWYDEFRNVSHTLIREYELDRLVTPV
;
A
#
# COMPACT_ATOMS: atom_id res chain seq x y z
N MET A 1 -9.22 11.79 -21.14
CA MET A 1 -10.52 11.36 -20.57
C MET A 1 -10.29 10.15 -19.68
N ALA A 2 -10.91 10.09 -18.50
CA ALA A 2 -10.87 8.90 -17.64
C ALA A 2 -11.88 7.84 -18.10
N LEU A 3 -11.46 6.56 -18.16
CA LEU A 3 -12.24 5.46 -18.72
C LEU A 3 -13.58 5.24 -17.99
N HIS A 4 -13.57 5.20 -16.67
CA HIS A 4 -14.75 4.99 -15.84
C HIS A 4 -15.47 6.29 -15.43
N SER A 5 -15.34 7.37 -16.21
CA SER A 5 -15.94 8.68 -15.86
C SER A 5 -17.47 8.68 -15.78
N LYS A 6 -18.15 7.72 -16.42
CA LYS A 6 -19.62 7.59 -16.42
C LYS A 6 -20.16 6.49 -15.51
N ILE A 7 -19.28 5.71 -14.87
CA ILE A 7 -19.65 4.57 -14.03
C ILE A 7 -19.09 4.82 -12.64
N ARG A 8 -19.94 4.67 -11.61
CA ARG A 8 -19.45 4.74 -10.23
C ARG A 8 -18.60 3.51 -9.94
N VAL A 9 -17.34 3.72 -9.56
CA VAL A 9 -16.41 2.67 -9.13
C VAL A 9 -16.18 2.82 -7.62
N PRO A 10 -16.97 2.14 -6.78
CA PRO A 10 -16.87 2.30 -5.32
C PRO A 10 -15.65 1.61 -4.70
N TYR A 11 -15.01 0.70 -5.44
CA TYR A 11 -13.85 -0.07 -4.98
C TYR A 11 -12.80 -0.13 -6.07
N ILE A 12 -11.54 -0.10 -5.67
CA ILE A 12 -10.41 -0.45 -6.53
C ILE A 12 -9.51 -1.43 -5.79
N HIS A 13 -9.18 -2.53 -6.46
CA HIS A 13 -8.27 -3.52 -5.92
C HIS A 13 -6.86 -3.25 -6.43
N ILE A 14 -5.88 -3.13 -5.52
CA ILE A 14 -4.48 -2.83 -5.88
C ILE A 14 -3.60 -4.08 -5.96
N GLY A 15 -4.12 -5.25 -5.58
CA GLY A 15 -3.37 -6.50 -5.55
C GLY A 15 -2.45 -6.52 -4.34
N ALA A 16 -1.15 -6.35 -4.61
CA ALA A 16 -0.04 -6.39 -3.66
C ALA A 16 0.16 -7.75 -2.97
N ASP A 17 -0.15 -8.83 -3.68
CA ASP A 17 0.12 -10.20 -3.29
C ASP A 17 1.57 -10.60 -3.59
N GLU A 18 2.09 -11.54 -2.79
CA GLU A 18 3.31 -12.31 -3.08
C GLU A 18 4.58 -11.46 -3.28
N VAL A 19 4.77 -10.41 -2.48
CA VAL A 19 5.91 -9.50 -2.63
C VAL A 19 7.17 -10.06 -1.95
N TYR A 20 7.91 -10.91 -2.66
CA TYR A 20 9.06 -11.64 -2.09
C TYR A 20 10.42 -10.92 -2.20
N GLN A 21 10.71 -10.24 -3.32
CA GLN A 21 12.07 -9.78 -3.67
C GLN A 21 12.25 -8.26 -3.56
N MET A 22 11.47 -7.60 -2.72
CA MET A 22 11.63 -6.17 -2.51
C MET A 22 12.90 -5.86 -1.71
N GLY A 23 13.51 -4.69 -1.93
CA GLY A 23 14.77 -4.32 -1.29
C GLY A 23 16.02 -4.64 -2.10
N GLU A 24 15.86 -5.22 -3.30
CA GLU A 24 16.99 -5.71 -4.09
C GLU A 24 17.47 -4.73 -5.16
N CYS A 25 16.63 -3.80 -5.61
CA CYS A 25 17.04 -2.81 -6.58
C CYS A 25 17.95 -1.74 -5.93
N GLU A 26 18.76 -1.06 -6.74
CA GLU A 26 19.71 -0.04 -6.26
C GLU A 26 19.02 1.09 -5.50
N ALA A 27 17.82 1.51 -5.95
CA ALA A 27 17.04 2.53 -5.28
C ALA A 27 16.60 2.10 -3.87
N ASP A 28 16.10 0.87 -3.73
CA ASP A 28 15.70 0.34 -2.44
C ASP A 28 16.90 0.21 -1.49
N ARG A 29 18.03 -0.32 -1.99
CA ARG A 29 19.27 -0.49 -1.21
C ARG A 29 19.79 0.84 -0.66
N ARG A 30 19.58 1.95 -1.37
CA ARG A 30 19.93 3.29 -0.91
C ARG A 30 18.98 3.81 0.17
N VAL A 31 17.67 3.58 0.03
CA VAL A 31 16.65 4.19 0.92
C VAL A 31 16.36 3.37 2.19
N LEU A 32 16.49 2.05 2.12
CA LEU A 32 16.23 1.14 3.24
C LEU A 32 16.96 1.50 4.54
N PRO A 33 18.30 1.67 4.56
CA PRO A 33 19.02 1.96 5.80
C PRO A 33 18.71 3.35 6.35
N VAL A 34 18.42 4.33 5.49
CA VAL A 34 18.25 5.74 5.88
C VAL A 34 16.83 6.10 6.30
N LYS A 35 15.81 5.54 5.63
CA LYS A 35 14.40 5.90 5.87
C LYS A 35 13.64 4.82 6.63
N TYR A 36 13.99 3.56 6.43
CA TYR A 36 13.18 2.43 6.89
C TYR A 36 13.89 1.54 7.91
N LYS A 37 15.05 1.95 8.45
CA LYS A 37 15.85 1.17 9.41
C LYS A 37 16.16 -0.25 8.90
N SER A 38 16.40 -0.36 7.60
CA SER A 38 16.62 -1.62 6.88
C SER A 38 15.46 -2.62 6.93
N ASP A 39 14.26 -2.20 7.32
CA ASP A 39 13.06 -3.03 7.33
C ASP A 39 12.35 -2.93 5.97
N LYS A 40 12.32 -4.05 5.25
CA LYS A 40 11.64 -4.15 3.95
C LYS A 40 10.13 -3.95 4.10
N LYS A 41 9.48 -4.44 5.17
CA LYS A 41 8.03 -4.30 5.36
C LYS A 41 7.62 -2.83 5.52
N ARG A 42 8.47 -2.01 6.15
CA ARG A 42 8.28 -0.54 6.21
C ARG A 42 8.30 0.13 4.84
N LEU A 43 9.21 -0.28 3.96
CA LEU A 43 9.23 0.18 2.56
C LEU A 43 7.96 -0.24 1.82
N MET A 44 7.48 -1.47 2.04
CA MET A 44 6.24 -1.98 1.45
C MET A 44 5.02 -1.16 1.88
N PHE A 45 4.88 -0.94 3.19
CA PHE A 45 3.73 -0.25 3.76
C PHE A 45 3.70 1.23 3.37
N ASP A 46 4.86 1.87 3.24
CA ASP A 46 4.94 3.24 2.73
C ASP A 46 4.51 3.33 1.25
N TYR A 47 4.87 2.33 0.44
CA TYR A 47 4.41 2.23 -0.95
C TYR A 47 2.89 2.06 -1.04
N VAL A 48 2.33 1.09 -0.30
CA VAL A 48 0.88 0.86 -0.25
C VAL A 48 0.14 2.10 0.22
N ARG A 49 0.64 2.75 1.28
CA ARG A 49 0.10 4.02 1.78
C ARG A 49 0.07 5.08 0.69
N THR A 50 1.20 5.28 0.00
CA THR A 50 1.33 6.29 -1.08
C THR A 50 0.32 6.04 -2.20
N VAL A 51 0.15 4.77 -2.61
CA VAL A 51 -0.83 4.39 -3.64
C VAL A 51 -2.25 4.67 -3.15
N ALA A 52 -2.59 4.24 -1.93
CA ALA A 52 -3.93 4.40 -1.37
C ALA A 52 -4.30 5.88 -1.14
N GLU A 53 -3.36 6.69 -0.63
CA GLU A 53 -3.52 8.14 -0.47
C GLU A 53 -3.75 8.81 -1.83
N ASN A 54 -2.96 8.47 -2.86
CA ASN A 54 -3.14 9.06 -4.19
C ASN A 54 -4.50 8.71 -4.80
N ILE A 55 -4.95 7.45 -4.65
CA ILE A 55 -6.27 7.01 -5.12
C ILE A 55 -7.37 7.77 -4.40
N THR A 56 -7.32 7.83 -3.06
CA THR A 56 -8.38 8.45 -2.25
C THR A 56 -8.39 9.97 -2.37
N LEU A 57 -7.25 10.61 -2.62
CA LEU A 57 -7.17 12.04 -2.95
C LEU A 57 -7.87 12.36 -4.27
N GLN A 58 -7.65 11.54 -5.31
CA GLN A 58 -8.26 11.73 -6.62
C GLN A 58 -9.73 11.28 -6.66
N TYR A 59 -10.06 10.22 -5.92
CA TYR A 59 -11.38 9.60 -5.88
C TYR A 59 -11.84 9.34 -4.44
N PRO A 60 -12.29 10.38 -3.69
CA PRO A 60 -12.59 10.28 -2.25
C PRO A 60 -13.69 9.30 -1.87
N LYS A 61 -14.50 8.84 -2.83
CA LYS A 61 -15.60 7.89 -2.61
C LYS A 61 -15.24 6.45 -2.99
N THR A 62 -14.00 6.21 -3.40
CA THR A 62 -13.49 4.88 -3.78
C THR A 62 -12.70 4.30 -2.62
N LYS A 63 -13.05 3.08 -2.21
CA LYS A 63 -12.29 2.32 -1.20
C LYS A 63 -11.20 1.48 -1.87
N VAL A 64 -10.04 1.39 -1.23
CA VAL A 64 -8.91 0.59 -1.71
C VAL A 64 -8.99 -0.80 -1.08
N LEU A 65 -8.95 -1.83 -1.92
CA LEU A 65 -8.90 -3.24 -1.55
C LEU A 65 -7.51 -3.80 -1.84
N MET A 66 -7.02 -4.69 -0.98
CA MET A 66 -5.70 -5.32 -1.12
C MET A 66 -5.76 -6.74 -0.56
N TRP A 67 -4.95 -7.65 -1.10
CA TRP A 67 -4.85 -9.00 -0.56
C TRP A 67 -4.35 -9.00 0.90
N TYR A 68 -4.92 -9.88 1.72
CA TYR A 68 -4.62 -9.96 3.16
C TYR A 68 -3.22 -10.52 3.49
N ASP A 69 -2.57 -11.24 2.57
CA ASP A 69 -1.31 -11.96 2.80
C ASP A 69 -0.20 -11.09 3.37
N GLU A 70 -0.09 -9.84 2.93
CA GLU A 70 0.94 -8.91 3.38
C GLU A 70 0.76 -8.39 4.81
N PHE A 71 -0.43 -8.55 5.40
CA PHE A 71 -0.73 -8.23 6.80
C PHE A 71 -0.52 -9.42 7.75
N ARG A 72 -0.26 -10.62 7.22
CA ARG A 72 -0.05 -11.81 8.05
C ARG A 72 1.21 -11.65 8.90
N ASN A 73 1.09 -12.00 10.18
CA ASN A 73 2.19 -11.93 11.17
C ASN A 73 2.82 -10.52 11.33
N VAL A 74 2.12 -9.46 10.90
CA VAL A 74 2.57 -8.08 11.09
C VAL A 74 1.95 -7.49 12.35
N SER A 75 2.73 -6.71 13.11
CA SER A 75 2.23 -6.04 14.30
C SER A 75 1.20 -4.96 13.96
N HIS A 76 0.14 -4.84 14.76
CA HIS A 76 -0.86 -3.78 14.58
C HIS A 76 -0.26 -2.37 14.68
N THR A 77 0.81 -2.21 15.46
CA THR A 77 1.54 -0.94 15.58
C THR A 77 2.14 -0.53 14.22
N LEU A 78 2.75 -1.46 13.50
CA LEU A 78 3.32 -1.18 12.18
C LEU A 78 2.23 -0.85 11.15
N ILE A 79 1.09 -1.55 11.20
CA ILE A 79 -0.07 -1.27 10.32
C ILE A 79 -0.58 0.17 10.55
N ARG A 80 -0.75 0.57 11.81
CA ARG A 80 -1.23 1.91 12.20
C ARG A 80 -0.23 3.01 11.88
N GLU A 81 1.06 2.73 11.99
CA GLU A 81 2.13 3.68 11.67
C GLU A 81 2.03 4.18 10.22
N TYR A 82 1.61 3.31 9.30
CA TYR A 82 1.40 3.64 7.88
C TYR A 82 -0.08 3.85 7.54
N GLU A 83 -0.94 3.95 8.55
CA GLU A 83 -2.36 4.25 8.37
C GLU A 83 -3.12 3.23 7.51
N LEU A 84 -2.59 2.01 7.38
CA LEU A 84 -3.17 1.01 6.49
C LEU A 84 -4.48 0.43 7.03
N ASP A 85 -4.70 0.54 8.34
CA ASP A 85 -5.97 0.19 8.99
C ASP A 85 -7.13 1.12 8.62
N ARG A 86 -6.85 2.33 8.11
CA ARG A 86 -7.86 3.26 7.59
C ARG A 86 -7.85 3.37 6.06
N LEU A 87 -6.69 3.21 5.42
CA LEU A 87 -6.52 3.47 4.00
C LEU A 87 -6.92 2.27 3.13
N VAL A 88 -6.81 1.06 3.66
CA VAL A 88 -6.97 -0.18 2.88
C VAL A 88 -7.93 -1.13 3.59
N THR A 89 -8.76 -1.82 2.81
CA THR A 89 -9.59 -2.94 3.28
C THR A 89 -8.97 -4.26 2.79
N PRO A 90 -8.49 -5.13 3.67
CA PRO A 90 -7.97 -6.44 3.27
C PRO A 90 -9.09 -7.34 2.75
N VAL A 91 -8.80 -8.13 1.71
CA VAL A 91 -9.67 -9.16 1.12
C VAL A 91 -8.98 -10.51 0.95
#